data_AF-A0A5U4QSR2-F1
#
_entry.id   AF-A0A5U4QSR2-F1
#
_cell.length_a   1.000
_cell.length_b   1.000
_cell.length_c   1.000
_cell.angle_alpha   90.00
_cell.angle_beta   90.00
_cell.angle_gamma   90.00
#
_symmetry.space_group_name_H-M   'P 1'
#
loop_
_entity.id
_entity.type
_entity.pdbx_description
1 polymer ?
#
loop_
_entity_poly.entity_id
_entity_poly.type
_entity_poly.pdbx_seq_one_letter_code
_entity_poly.pdbx_strand_id
1 'polypeptide(L)'
;MSKLDLNALNDLPKVDRVLALAEANAQLEKLSAEERVAWALENLPGEYVLSSSFGIQAAVSLHLVNQIRPDIPVILTDTGYLFPETYQFIDELTDKLKLNLKVYRAGESPAWQEARYGKLWEQGVEGIEKYNDINKVEPMNRALKELKAQTWFAGLRREQSGSRAHLPVLAIQRGVFKVLPIIDWDNRTVYQYLQKHGLKYHPLWDQGYLSVGDTHTTRKWEPGMAEEETRFFGLKRECGLHEG
;
A
#
# COMPACT_ATOMS: atom_id res chain seq x y z
N MET A 1 -18.13 -20.61 -6.83
CA MET A 1 -17.11 -21.06 -5.86
C MET A 1 -17.67 -20.91 -4.46
N SER A 2 -17.40 -21.84 -3.55
CA SER A 2 -17.71 -21.65 -2.12
C SER A 2 -16.93 -20.43 -1.61
N LYS A 3 -17.55 -19.59 -0.77
CA LYS A 3 -16.85 -18.46 -0.15
C LYS A 3 -15.62 -18.97 0.61
N LEU A 4 -14.49 -18.28 0.43
CA LEU A 4 -13.24 -18.62 1.11
C LEU A 4 -13.40 -18.35 2.61
N ASP A 5 -13.12 -19.36 3.44
CA ASP A 5 -13.16 -19.22 4.90
C ASP A 5 -11.80 -18.71 5.41
N LEU A 6 -11.75 -17.42 5.77
CA LEU A 6 -10.54 -16.77 6.26
C LEU A 6 -10.01 -17.38 7.56
N ASN A 7 -10.89 -17.86 8.45
CA ASN A 7 -10.46 -18.43 9.73
C ASN A 7 -9.76 -19.77 9.47
N ALA A 8 -10.39 -20.64 8.68
CA ALA A 8 -9.79 -21.91 8.30
C ALA A 8 -8.45 -21.72 7.55
N LEU A 9 -8.35 -20.71 6.69
CA LEU A 9 -7.11 -20.40 5.99
C LEU A 9 -6.03 -19.85 6.92
N ASN A 10 -6.37 -19.04 7.91
CA ASN A 10 -5.40 -18.51 8.87
C ASN A 10 -4.75 -19.59 9.76
N ASP A 11 -5.45 -20.70 9.99
CA ASP A 11 -4.93 -21.86 10.73
C ASP A 11 -3.93 -22.70 9.91
N LEU A 12 -3.86 -22.46 8.59
CA LEU A 12 -2.93 -23.17 7.71
C LEU A 12 -1.52 -22.55 7.71
N PRO A 13 -0.47 -23.39 7.56
CA PRO A 13 0.87 -22.93 7.22
C PRO A 13 0.86 -22.01 5.98
N LYS A 14 1.84 -21.10 5.90
CA LYS A 14 1.92 -20.11 4.80
C LYS A 14 1.91 -20.76 3.41
N VAL A 15 2.62 -21.88 3.24
CA VAL A 15 2.68 -22.61 1.95
C VAL A 15 1.30 -23.15 1.57
N ASP A 16 0.58 -23.72 2.54
CA ASP A 16 -0.75 -24.30 2.29
C ASP A 16 -1.80 -23.22 2.01
N ARG A 17 -1.67 -22.04 2.62
CA ARG A 17 -2.47 -20.86 2.23
C ARG A 17 -2.26 -20.47 0.78
N VAL A 18 -1.01 -20.46 0.31
CA VAL A 18 -0.71 -20.13 -1.10
C VAL A 18 -1.33 -21.16 -2.04
N LEU A 19 -1.20 -22.45 -1.71
CA LEU A 19 -1.81 -23.53 -2.50
C LEU A 19 -3.34 -23.44 -2.51
N ALA A 20 -3.97 -23.18 -1.37
CA ALA A 20 -5.42 -23.03 -1.25
C ALA A 20 -5.97 -21.85 -2.08
N LEU A 21 -5.17 -20.79 -2.28
CA LEU A 21 -5.54 -19.62 -3.07
C LEU A 21 -5.10 -19.71 -4.54
N ALA A 22 -4.42 -20.79 -4.96
CA ALA A 22 -3.83 -20.88 -6.29
C ALA A 22 -4.88 -20.89 -7.41
N GLU A 23 -5.98 -21.64 -7.24
CA GLU A 23 -7.06 -21.70 -8.23
C GLU A 23 -7.75 -20.34 -8.40
N ALA A 24 -8.07 -19.67 -7.28
CA ALA A 24 -8.65 -18.33 -7.30
C ALA A 24 -7.71 -17.33 -7.99
N ASN A 25 -6.41 -17.37 -7.68
CA ASN A 25 -5.43 -16.52 -8.34
C ASN A 25 -5.33 -16.80 -9.85
N ALA A 26 -5.33 -18.06 -10.28
CA ALA A 26 -5.28 -18.40 -11.71
C ALA A 26 -6.46 -17.84 -12.51
N GLN A 27 -7.62 -17.66 -11.85
CA GLN A 27 -8.77 -16.98 -12.45
C GLN A 27 -8.61 -15.46 -12.40
N LEU A 28 -8.22 -14.91 -11.24
CA LEU A 28 -8.02 -13.48 -11.03
C LEU A 28 -6.96 -12.87 -11.95
N GLU A 29 -5.91 -13.60 -12.31
CA GLU A 29 -4.88 -13.14 -13.27
C GLU A 29 -5.45 -12.87 -14.67
N LYS A 30 -6.60 -13.49 -15.03
CA LYS A 30 -7.26 -13.28 -16.33
C LYS A 30 -8.23 -12.10 -16.34
N LEU A 31 -8.53 -11.55 -15.16
CA LEU A 31 -9.47 -10.45 -14.97
C LEU A 31 -8.77 -9.09 -15.04
N SER A 32 -9.48 -8.07 -15.48
CA SER A 32 -9.09 -6.66 -15.34
C SER A 32 -9.06 -6.22 -13.87
N ALA A 33 -8.46 -5.05 -13.60
CA ALA A 33 -8.38 -4.53 -12.24
C ALA A 33 -9.76 -4.28 -11.63
N GLU A 34 -10.70 -3.75 -12.41
CA GLU A 34 -12.08 -3.51 -12.03
C GLU A 34 -12.81 -4.83 -11.71
N GLU A 35 -12.63 -5.85 -12.56
CA GLU A 35 -13.20 -7.18 -12.34
C GLU A 35 -12.61 -7.88 -11.11
N ARG A 36 -11.32 -7.68 -10.80
CA ARG A 36 -10.71 -8.19 -9.56
C ARG A 36 -11.32 -7.55 -8.31
N VAL A 37 -11.59 -6.24 -8.35
CA VAL A 37 -12.27 -5.54 -7.23
C VAL A 37 -13.71 -6.05 -7.09
N ALA A 38 -14.46 -6.14 -8.19
CA ALA A 38 -15.83 -6.66 -8.18
C ALA A 38 -15.89 -8.10 -7.65
N TRP A 39 -15.00 -8.98 -8.14
CA TRP A 39 -14.89 -10.35 -7.66
C TRP A 39 -14.61 -10.41 -6.15
N ALA A 40 -13.71 -9.57 -5.65
CA ALA A 40 -13.38 -9.53 -4.22
C ALA A 40 -14.60 -9.11 -3.37
N LEU A 41 -15.36 -8.11 -3.82
CA LEU A 41 -16.59 -7.65 -3.15
C LEU A 41 -17.69 -8.71 -3.13
N GLU A 42 -17.74 -9.59 -4.13
CA GLU A 42 -18.74 -10.66 -4.21
C GLU A 42 -18.35 -11.92 -3.42
N ASN A 43 -17.05 -12.25 -3.39
CA ASN A 43 -16.56 -13.56 -2.95
C ASN A 43 -15.81 -13.55 -1.62
N LEU A 44 -15.26 -12.41 -1.19
CA LEU A 44 -14.53 -12.28 0.08
C LEU A 44 -15.44 -11.72 1.19
N PRO A 45 -15.16 -12.02 2.47
CA PRO A 45 -16.01 -11.62 3.57
C PRO A 45 -15.62 -10.26 4.19
N GLY A 46 -16.49 -9.83 5.12
CA GLY A 46 -16.24 -8.79 6.11
C GLY A 46 -16.15 -7.37 5.57
N GLU A 47 -15.55 -6.49 6.38
CA GLU A 47 -15.33 -5.10 5.99
C GLU A 47 -14.16 -5.01 5.01
N TYR A 48 -14.36 -4.19 3.97
CA TYR A 48 -13.38 -3.92 2.94
C TYR A 48 -12.69 -2.60 3.21
N VAL A 49 -11.37 -2.60 3.18
CA VAL A 49 -10.56 -1.38 3.35
C VAL A 49 -9.59 -1.24 2.19
N LEU A 50 -9.24 0.00 1.87
CA LEU A 50 -8.18 0.33 0.92
C LEU A 50 -7.06 1.00 1.69
N SER A 51 -5.81 0.58 1.52
CA SER A 51 -4.67 1.37 2.03
C SER A 51 -3.97 2.12 0.90
N SER A 52 -3.53 3.33 1.17
CA SER A 52 -2.68 4.09 0.26
C SER A 52 -1.57 4.81 1.01
N SER A 53 -0.37 4.79 0.45
CA SER A 53 0.74 5.64 0.90
C SER A 53 0.70 7.05 0.30
N PHE A 54 -0.28 7.32 -0.58
CA PHE A 54 -0.37 8.57 -1.34
C PHE A 54 0.90 8.90 -2.14
N GLY A 55 1.62 7.86 -2.56
CA GLY A 55 2.81 8.00 -3.40
C GLY A 55 2.49 8.38 -4.85
N ILE A 56 3.54 8.34 -5.70
CA ILE A 56 3.52 8.82 -7.09
C ILE A 56 2.25 8.48 -7.87
N GLN A 57 1.79 7.24 -7.76
CA GLN A 57 0.71 6.68 -8.59
C GLN A 57 -0.57 6.40 -7.79
N ALA A 58 -0.67 6.87 -6.55
CA ALA A 58 -1.74 6.51 -5.62
C ALA A 58 -3.15 6.82 -6.15
N ALA A 59 -3.28 7.90 -6.92
CA ALA A 59 -4.54 8.34 -7.51
C ALA A 59 -5.25 7.24 -8.31
N VAL A 60 -4.51 6.32 -8.96
CA VAL A 60 -5.10 5.22 -9.73
C VAL A 60 -5.92 4.30 -8.84
N SER A 61 -5.27 3.69 -7.83
CA SER A 61 -5.95 2.71 -6.96
C SER A 61 -7.05 3.36 -6.11
N LEU A 62 -6.83 4.60 -5.67
CA LEU A 62 -7.82 5.37 -4.91
C LEU A 62 -9.08 5.62 -5.75
N HIS A 63 -8.92 6.14 -6.96
CA HIS A 63 -10.04 6.41 -7.86
C HIS A 63 -10.76 5.12 -8.27
N LEU A 64 -10.01 4.11 -8.74
CA LEU A 64 -10.58 2.85 -9.23
C LEU A 64 -11.43 2.14 -8.17
N VAL A 65 -10.88 1.93 -6.98
CA VAL A 65 -11.56 1.17 -5.93
C VAL A 65 -12.71 1.99 -5.34
N ASN A 66 -12.54 3.29 -5.10
CA ASN A 66 -13.61 4.13 -4.55
C ASN A 66 -14.76 4.34 -5.54
N GLN A 67 -14.52 4.31 -6.84
CA GLN A 67 -15.59 4.36 -7.85
C GLN A 67 -16.46 3.10 -7.80
N ILE A 68 -15.86 1.92 -7.55
CA ILE A 68 -16.57 0.64 -7.46
C ILE A 68 -17.23 0.45 -6.09
N ARG A 69 -16.56 0.87 -5.01
CA ARG A 69 -17.05 0.85 -3.63
C ARG A 69 -16.97 2.26 -3.04
N PRO A 70 -17.99 3.11 -3.28
CA PRO A 70 -18.04 4.45 -2.70
C PRO A 70 -17.97 4.40 -1.18
N ASP A 71 -17.32 5.40 -0.58
CA ASP A 71 -17.16 5.55 0.87
C ASP A 71 -16.34 4.41 1.55
N ILE A 72 -15.60 3.61 0.75
CA ILE A 72 -14.67 2.61 1.30
C ILE A 72 -13.65 3.28 2.24
N PRO A 73 -13.43 2.74 3.46
CA PRO A 73 -12.39 3.27 4.35
C PRO A 73 -11.02 3.26 3.69
N VAL A 74 -10.42 4.44 3.52
CA VAL A 74 -9.07 4.62 2.97
C VAL A 74 -8.08 4.82 4.12
N ILE A 75 -7.32 3.80 4.44
CA ILE A 75 -6.30 3.82 5.50
C ILE A 75 -5.06 4.55 4.97
N LEU A 76 -4.70 5.62 5.68
CA LEU A 76 -3.41 6.30 5.59
C LEU A 76 -2.63 6.04 6.89
N THR A 77 -1.44 5.45 6.79
CA THR A 77 -0.47 5.43 7.90
C THR A 77 0.42 6.65 7.82
N ASP A 78 0.11 7.67 8.61
CA ASP A 78 0.87 8.91 8.68
C ASP A 78 2.01 8.76 9.71
N THR A 79 3.24 8.78 9.20
CA THR A 79 4.46 8.65 10.01
C THR A 79 4.81 9.93 10.77
N GLY A 80 4.20 11.06 10.39
CA GLY A 80 4.58 12.39 10.83
C GLY A 80 5.82 12.97 10.12
N TYR A 81 6.38 12.26 9.14
CA TYR A 81 7.56 12.67 8.38
C TYR A 81 7.35 12.66 6.85
N LEU A 82 6.09 12.59 6.39
CA LEU A 82 5.78 12.66 4.96
C LEU A 82 6.15 14.05 4.39
N PHE A 83 6.31 14.13 3.08
CA PHE A 83 6.56 15.42 2.43
C PHE A 83 5.34 16.36 2.61
N PRO A 84 5.56 17.67 2.75
CA PRO A 84 4.48 18.67 2.72
C PRO A 84 3.60 18.53 1.47
N GLU A 85 4.21 18.27 0.31
CA GLU A 85 3.51 18.01 -0.94
C GLU A 85 2.64 16.75 -0.88
N THR A 86 3.05 15.74 -0.12
CA THR A 86 2.24 14.52 0.09
C THR A 86 1.01 14.83 0.93
N TYR A 87 1.12 15.66 1.97
CA TYR A 87 -0.06 16.10 2.75
C TYR A 87 -1.03 16.92 1.88
N GLN A 88 -0.52 17.87 1.10
CA GLN A 88 -1.36 18.64 0.16
C GLN A 88 -2.04 17.75 -0.88
N PHE A 89 -1.33 16.73 -1.37
CA PHE A 89 -1.88 15.75 -2.32
C PHE A 89 -2.93 14.84 -1.67
N ILE A 90 -2.76 14.47 -0.40
CA ILE A 90 -3.78 13.75 0.39
C ILE A 90 -5.06 14.59 0.46
N ASP A 91 -4.94 15.87 0.84
CA ASP A 91 -6.10 16.77 0.96
C ASP A 91 -6.79 16.97 -0.39
N GLU A 92 -6.03 17.22 -1.46
CA GLU A 92 -6.56 17.37 -2.83
C GLU A 92 -7.32 16.11 -3.28
N LEU A 93 -6.71 14.93 -3.16
CA LEU A 93 -7.35 13.68 -3.59
C LEU A 93 -8.53 13.31 -2.71
N THR A 94 -8.46 13.58 -1.40
CA THR A 94 -9.57 13.30 -0.48
C THR A 94 -10.79 14.13 -0.84
N ASP A 95 -10.63 15.43 -1.11
CA ASP A 95 -11.73 16.27 -1.55
C ASP A 95 -12.23 15.91 -2.96
N LYS A 96 -11.30 15.74 -3.92
CA LYS A 96 -11.63 15.46 -5.32
C LYS A 96 -12.34 14.12 -5.51
N LEU A 97 -11.88 13.08 -4.81
CA LEU A 97 -12.40 11.72 -4.94
C LEU A 97 -13.44 11.39 -3.85
N LYS A 98 -13.71 12.31 -2.91
CA LYS A 98 -14.61 12.11 -1.76
C LYS A 98 -14.26 10.84 -0.97
N LEU A 99 -12.99 10.74 -0.58
CA LEU A 99 -12.48 9.56 0.13
C LEU A 99 -12.91 9.56 1.59
N ASN A 100 -13.28 8.38 2.10
CA ASN A 100 -13.48 8.13 3.52
C ASN A 100 -12.12 7.93 4.22
N LEU A 101 -11.33 8.99 4.33
CA LEU A 101 -9.97 8.91 4.82
C LEU A 101 -9.91 8.55 6.31
N LYS A 102 -9.15 7.51 6.64
CA LYS A 102 -8.87 7.06 8.02
C LYS A 102 -7.38 7.21 8.28
N VAL A 103 -7.01 8.27 9.01
CA VAL A 103 -5.62 8.57 9.34
C VAL A 103 -5.21 7.85 10.62
N TYR A 104 -4.21 6.99 10.53
CA TYR A 104 -3.59 6.30 11.67
C TYR A 104 -2.15 6.75 11.83
N ARG A 105 -1.77 7.05 13.06
CA ARG A 105 -0.43 7.50 13.46
C ARG A 105 0.10 6.60 14.59
N ALA A 106 1.40 6.66 14.82
CA ALA A 106 1.99 6.11 16.04
C ALA A 106 1.35 6.75 17.29
N GLY A 107 1.33 6.01 18.41
CA GLY A 107 0.84 6.54 19.69
C GLY A 107 1.69 7.69 20.25
N GLU A 108 2.92 7.85 19.76
CA GLU A 108 3.87 8.89 20.15
C GLU A 108 4.17 9.79 18.95
N SER A 109 4.19 11.11 19.17
CA SER A 109 4.53 12.07 18.12
C SER A 109 5.99 11.96 17.63
N PRO A 110 6.32 12.43 16.42
CA PRO A 110 7.69 12.55 15.92
C PRO A 110 8.69 13.10 16.95
N ALA A 111 8.37 14.24 17.56
CA ALA A 111 9.23 14.90 18.56
C ALA A 111 9.46 14.02 19.80
N TRP A 112 8.45 13.25 20.22
CA TRP A 112 8.58 12.33 21.34
C TRP A 112 9.46 11.12 20.97
N GLN A 113 9.25 10.55 19.78
CA GLN A 113 10.08 9.44 19.30
C GLN A 113 11.55 9.84 19.21
N GLU A 114 11.85 11.03 18.65
CA GLU A 114 13.21 11.55 18.60
C GLU A 114 13.81 11.78 20.00
N ALA A 115 13.02 12.30 20.94
CA ALA A 115 13.49 12.50 22.32
C ALA A 115 13.77 11.18 23.05
N ARG A 116 13.02 10.10 22.75
CA ARG A 116 13.17 8.80 23.43
C ARG A 116 14.20 7.88 22.80
N TYR A 117 14.25 7.87 21.47
CA TYR A 117 15.01 6.87 20.72
C TYR A 117 16.06 7.50 19.81
N GLY A 118 16.12 8.82 19.72
CA GLY A 118 16.89 9.52 18.69
C GLY A 118 16.30 9.30 17.30
N LYS A 119 17.08 9.62 16.27
CA LYS A 119 16.72 9.42 14.87
C LYS A 119 16.90 7.96 14.48
N LEU A 120 15.86 7.15 14.67
CA LEU A 120 15.90 5.70 14.40
C LEU A 120 16.34 5.36 12.96
N TRP A 121 16.04 6.21 11.98
CA TRP A 121 16.47 6.02 10.58
C TRP A 121 17.97 6.19 10.35
N GLU A 122 18.73 6.72 11.32
CA GLU A 122 20.20 6.85 11.29
C GLU A 122 20.90 5.71 12.04
N GLN A 123 20.14 4.75 12.61
CA GLN A 123 20.65 3.69 13.49
C GLN A 123 20.76 2.33 12.78
N GLY A 124 21.01 2.35 11.47
CA GLY A 124 21.14 1.14 10.66
C GLY A 124 19.82 0.35 10.52
N VAL A 125 19.95 -0.93 10.19
CA VAL A 125 18.80 -1.79 9.83
C VAL A 125 17.84 -1.97 11.02
N GLU A 126 18.36 -2.28 12.21
CA GLU A 126 17.52 -2.48 13.41
C GLU A 126 16.73 -1.20 13.76
N GLY A 127 17.37 -0.03 13.63
CA GLY A 127 16.71 1.26 13.81
C GLY A 127 15.58 1.49 12.81
N ILE A 128 15.82 1.21 11.52
CA ILE A 128 14.81 1.31 10.46
C ILE A 128 13.67 0.31 10.69
N GLU A 129 13.95 -0.90 11.16
CA GLU A 129 12.93 -1.90 11.50
C GLU A 129 12.04 -1.42 12.64
N LYS A 130 12.64 -0.93 13.73
CA LYS A 130 11.91 -0.34 14.85
C LYS A 130 11.10 0.89 14.43
N TYR A 131 11.66 1.76 13.61
CA TYR A 131 10.94 2.92 13.06
C TYR A 131 9.72 2.50 12.24
N ASN A 132 9.88 1.53 11.33
CA ASN A 132 8.79 1.03 10.51
C ASN A 132 7.74 0.30 11.35
N ASP A 133 8.15 -0.40 12.41
CA ASP A 133 7.24 -1.08 13.31
C ASP A 133 6.29 -0.08 14.00
N ILE A 134 6.88 0.93 14.66
CA ILE A 134 6.15 1.98 15.40
C ILE A 134 5.28 2.83 14.49
N ASN A 135 5.79 3.23 13.32
CA ASN A 135 5.16 4.27 12.50
C ASN A 135 4.29 3.72 11.36
N LYS A 136 4.39 2.42 11.05
CA LYS A 136 3.67 1.84 9.92
C LYS A 136 3.00 0.52 10.26
N VAL A 137 3.76 -0.45 10.78
CA VAL A 137 3.25 -1.80 11.04
C VAL A 137 2.19 -1.80 12.14
N GLU A 138 2.50 -1.24 13.30
CA GLU A 138 1.55 -1.12 14.42
C GLU A 138 0.30 -0.31 14.01
N PRO A 139 0.43 0.90 13.42
CA PRO A 139 -0.74 1.68 13.00
C PRO A 139 -1.62 0.93 11.97
N MET A 140 -1.03 0.21 11.02
CA MET A 140 -1.79 -0.60 10.05
C MET A 140 -2.51 -1.76 10.72
N ASN A 141 -1.83 -2.53 11.58
CA ASN A 141 -2.45 -3.64 12.31
C ASN A 141 -3.63 -3.15 13.16
N ARG A 142 -3.45 -2.01 13.85
CA ARG A 142 -4.50 -1.36 14.62
C ARG A 142 -5.66 -0.90 13.74
N ALA A 143 -5.38 -0.30 12.59
CA ALA A 143 -6.41 0.11 11.63
C ALA A 143 -7.26 -1.06 11.12
N LEU A 144 -6.62 -2.18 10.73
CA LEU A 144 -7.33 -3.38 10.29
C LEU A 144 -8.26 -3.91 11.40
N LYS A 145 -7.80 -3.91 12.65
CA LYS A 145 -8.59 -4.37 13.81
C LYS A 145 -9.76 -3.43 14.13
N GLU A 146 -9.49 -2.13 14.25
CA GLU A 146 -10.51 -1.13 14.59
C GLU A 146 -11.60 -1.03 13.53
N LEU A 147 -11.23 -1.14 12.25
CA LEU A 147 -12.16 -1.17 11.13
C LEU A 147 -12.77 -2.56 10.87
N LYS A 148 -12.39 -3.57 11.66
CA LYS A 148 -12.86 -4.97 11.52
C LYS A 148 -12.67 -5.52 10.10
N ALA A 149 -11.60 -5.10 9.44
CA ALA A 149 -11.30 -5.47 8.07
C ALA A 149 -11.07 -6.98 7.97
N GLN A 150 -11.68 -7.61 6.97
CA GLN A 150 -11.32 -8.96 6.54
C GLN A 150 -10.77 -8.98 5.12
N THR A 151 -10.99 -7.92 4.35
CA THR A 151 -10.46 -7.76 2.99
C THR A 151 -9.78 -6.40 2.84
N TRP A 152 -8.53 -6.41 2.36
CA TRP A 152 -7.66 -5.26 2.24
C TRP A 152 -7.17 -5.09 0.80
N PHE A 153 -7.59 -4.02 0.13
CA PHE A 153 -7.08 -3.61 -1.16
C PHE A 153 -5.80 -2.76 -1.01
N ALA A 154 -4.82 -2.98 -1.88
CA ALA A 154 -3.62 -2.13 -1.98
C ALA A 154 -3.17 -1.93 -3.44
N GLY A 155 -2.63 -0.74 -3.73
CA GLY A 155 -2.16 -0.33 -5.06
C GLY A 155 -0.72 -0.75 -5.40
N LEU A 156 -0.32 -1.99 -5.08
CA LEU A 156 1.01 -2.50 -5.42
C LEU A 156 1.07 -2.99 -6.86
N ARG A 157 2.24 -2.88 -7.49
CA ARG A 157 2.54 -3.39 -8.84
C ARG A 157 3.84 -4.20 -8.86
N ARG A 158 3.93 -5.20 -9.74
CA ARG A 158 5.11 -6.05 -9.95
C ARG A 158 6.32 -5.26 -10.45
N GLU A 159 6.11 -4.22 -11.26
CA GLU A 159 7.19 -3.38 -11.81
C GLU A 159 7.86 -2.44 -10.79
N GLN A 160 7.27 -2.22 -9.61
CA GLN A 160 7.78 -1.22 -8.65
C GLN A 160 9.08 -1.65 -7.95
N SER A 161 9.34 -2.95 -7.82
CA SER A 161 10.57 -3.49 -7.21
C SER A 161 10.74 -4.97 -7.54
N GLY A 162 11.98 -5.45 -7.56
CA GLY A 162 12.27 -6.87 -7.87
C GLY A 162 11.61 -7.86 -6.90
N SER A 163 11.48 -7.49 -5.62
CA SER A 163 10.80 -8.30 -4.59
C SER A 163 9.30 -8.50 -4.84
N ARG A 164 8.68 -7.67 -5.68
CA ARG A 164 7.24 -7.74 -5.96
C ARG A 164 6.90 -8.56 -7.20
N ALA A 165 7.90 -9.00 -7.97
CA ALA A 165 7.71 -9.66 -9.26
C ALA A 165 6.80 -10.90 -9.20
N HIS A 166 6.77 -11.60 -8.06
CA HIS A 166 6.00 -12.83 -7.86
C HIS A 166 4.76 -12.67 -6.97
N LEU A 167 4.37 -11.43 -6.63
CA LEU A 167 3.18 -11.22 -5.81
C LEU A 167 1.92 -11.67 -6.57
N PRO A 168 1.06 -12.48 -5.93
CA PRO A 168 -0.24 -12.87 -6.50
C PRO A 168 -1.25 -11.72 -6.38
N VAL A 169 -2.35 -11.79 -7.15
CA VAL A 169 -3.48 -10.85 -7.01
C VAL A 169 -4.12 -10.95 -5.62
N LEU A 170 -4.30 -12.17 -5.10
CA LEU A 170 -4.92 -12.47 -3.80
C LEU A 170 -3.95 -13.23 -2.90
N ALA A 171 -3.76 -12.72 -1.69
CA ALA A 171 -2.99 -13.37 -0.63
C ALA A 171 -3.70 -13.25 0.72
N ILE A 172 -3.13 -13.85 1.76
CA ILE A 172 -3.47 -13.54 3.15
C ILE A 172 -2.25 -12.90 3.81
N GLN A 173 -2.44 -11.70 4.34
CA GLN A 173 -1.42 -11.00 5.10
C GLN A 173 -2.07 -10.41 6.35
N ARG A 174 -1.40 -10.50 7.51
CA ARG A 174 -1.89 -9.93 8.77
C ARG A 174 -3.29 -10.42 9.17
N GLY A 175 -3.59 -11.68 8.85
CA GLY A 175 -4.87 -12.32 9.17
C GLY A 175 -6.05 -11.92 8.27
N VAL A 176 -5.83 -11.08 7.24
CA VAL A 176 -6.86 -10.61 6.31
C VAL A 176 -6.53 -11.00 4.87
N PHE A 177 -7.55 -11.09 4.02
CA PHE A 177 -7.32 -11.17 2.57
C PHE A 177 -6.69 -9.88 2.09
N LYS A 178 -5.64 -9.98 1.28
CA LYS A 178 -5.00 -8.86 0.62
C LYS A 178 -5.16 -8.99 -0.88
N VAL A 179 -5.76 -7.98 -1.50
CA VAL A 179 -6.06 -7.93 -2.93
C VAL A 179 -5.25 -6.82 -3.58
N LEU A 180 -4.59 -7.13 -4.70
CA LEU A 180 -3.75 -6.22 -5.47
C LEU A 180 -4.34 -6.06 -6.88
N PRO A 181 -5.34 -5.17 -7.10
CA PRO A 181 -6.10 -5.15 -8.34
C PRO A 181 -5.26 -4.78 -9.58
N ILE A 182 -4.29 -3.90 -9.40
CA ILE A 182 -3.44 -3.34 -10.46
C ILE A 182 -2.05 -4.00 -10.52
N ILE A 183 -1.90 -5.21 -9.96
CA ILE A 183 -0.60 -5.85 -9.71
C ILE A 183 0.25 -6.05 -10.98
N ASP A 184 -0.40 -6.22 -12.13
CA ASP A 184 0.16 -6.47 -13.45
C ASP A 184 0.17 -5.22 -14.36
N TRP A 185 -0.23 -4.06 -13.85
CA TRP A 185 -0.21 -2.83 -14.64
C TRP A 185 1.22 -2.34 -14.84
N ASP A 186 1.56 -2.03 -16.09
CA ASP A 186 2.80 -1.34 -16.45
C ASP A 186 2.68 0.18 -16.27
N ASN A 187 3.82 0.88 -16.35
CA ASN A 187 3.85 2.36 -16.27
C ASN A 187 2.99 3.05 -17.34
N ARG A 188 2.82 2.43 -18.51
CA ARG A 188 2.02 2.97 -19.62
C ARG A 188 0.53 2.92 -19.29
N THR A 189 0.05 1.80 -18.76
CA THR A 189 -1.34 1.61 -18.33
C THR A 189 -1.69 2.58 -17.21
N VAL A 190 -0.79 2.76 -16.24
CA VAL A 190 -0.93 3.77 -15.18
C VAL A 190 -1.07 5.17 -15.78
N TYR A 191 -0.17 5.58 -16.68
CA TYR A 191 -0.23 6.88 -17.33
C TYR A 191 -1.54 7.08 -18.11
N GLN A 192 -1.95 6.10 -18.89
CA GLN A 192 -3.18 6.14 -19.67
C GLN A 192 -4.42 6.27 -18.78
N TYR A 193 -4.45 5.57 -17.65
CA TYR A 193 -5.53 5.68 -16.68
C TYR A 193 -5.60 7.09 -16.09
N LEU A 194 -4.47 7.65 -15.67
CA LEU A 194 -4.41 8.99 -15.11
C LEU A 194 -4.93 10.03 -16.11
N GLN A 195 -4.48 9.96 -17.37
CA GLN A 195 -4.95 10.84 -18.44
C GLN A 195 -6.45 10.69 -18.71
N LYS A 196 -6.93 9.46 -18.86
CA LYS A 196 -8.33 9.15 -19.15
C LYS A 196 -9.28 9.71 -18.09
N HIS A 197 -8.87 9.68 -16.83
CA HIS A 197 -9.70 10.09 -15.69
C HIS A 197 -9.39 11.51 -15.18
N GLY A 198 -8.55 12.29 -15.88
CA GLY A 198 -8.19 13.64 -15.45
C GLY A 198 -7.49 13.66 -14.07
N LEU A 199 -6.74 12.61 -13.76
CA LEU A 199 -5.92 12.47 -12.55
C LEU A 199 -4.48 12.86 -12.86
N LYS A 200 -3.72 13.18 -11.82
CA LYS A 200 -2.31 13.58 -11.93
C LYS A 200 -1.44 12.63 -11.11
N TYR A 201 -0.17 12.54 -11.48
CA TYR A 201 0.85 12.00 -10.59
C TYR A 201 1.01 12.89 -9.35
N HIS A 202 1.65 12.35 -8.33
CA HIS A 202 2.09 13.13 -7.18
C HIS A 202 2.96 14.33 -7.61
N PRO A 203 2.84 15.53 -7.00
CA PRO A 203 3.58 16.73 -7.42
C PRO A 203 5.10 16.59 -7.49
N LEU A 204 5.69 15.79 -6.60
CA LEU A 204 7.13 15.52 -6.59
C LEU A 204 7.64 14.67 -7.76
N TRP A 205 6.76 14.03 -8.53
CA TRP A 205 7.14 13.29 -9.74
C TRP A 205 7.87 14.20 -10.73
N ASP A 206 7.29 15.37 -11.01
CA ASP A 206 7.86 16.36 -11.94
C ASP A 206 9.15 17.01 -11.40
N GLN A 207 9.50 16.75 -10.13
CA GLN A 207 10.73 17.22 -9.48
C GLN A 207 11.84 16.15 -9.43
N GLY A 208 11.63 15.00 -10.07
CA GLY A 208 12.62 13.92 -10.18
C GLY A 208 12.56 12.86 -9.08
N TYR A 209 11.46 12.79 -8.30
CA TYR A 209 11.24 11.70 -7.35
C TYR A 209 10.50 10.55 -8.03
N LEU A 210 11.18 9.42 -8.24
CA LEU A 210 10.57 8.21 -8.80
C LEU A 210 9.68 7.48 -7.80
N SER A 211 10.00 7.60 -6.51
CA SER A 211 9.15 7.15 -5.40
C SER A 211 9.17 8.17 -4.27
N VAL A 212 8.12 8.20 -3.46
CA VAL A 212 8.01 9.09 -2.29
C VAL A 212 7.56 8.32 -1.06
N GLY A 213 8.00 8.80 0.10
CA GLY A 213 7.67 8.27 1.42
C GLY A 213 8.01 9.30 2.49
N ASP A 214 8.81 8.91 3.47
CA ASP A 214 9.28 9.84 4.50
C ASP A 214 10.44 10.68 3.95
N THR A 215 10.48 11.96 4.32
CA THR A 215 11.47 12.95 3.85
C THR A 215 12.92 12.53 4.12
N HIS A 216 13.18 11.89 5.27
CA HIS A 216 14.50 11.46 5.69
C HIS A 216 14.98 10.14 5.06
N THR A 217 14.12 9.40 4.36
CA THR A 217 14.46 8.10 3.73
C THR A 217 14.11 8.06 2.25
N THR A 218 13.98 9.22 1.62
CA THR A 218 13.62 9.40 0.21
C THR A 218 14.56 10.42 -0.44
N ARG A 219 15.15 10.06 -1.59
CA ARG A 219 15.99 10.96 -2.39
C ARG A 219 15.55 11.02 -3.84
N LYS A 220 15.93 12.09 -4.53
CA LYS A 220 15.73 12.21 -5.99
C LYS A 220 16.53 11.13 -6.70
N TRP A 221 16.05 10.73 -7.86
CA TRP A 221 16.82 9.85 -8.73
C TRP A 221 17.94 10.63 -9.42
N GLU A 222 19.11 10.01 -9.56
CA GLU A 222 20.26 10.56 -10.26
C GLU A 222 20.75 9.55 -11.33
N PRO A 223 21.35 10.02 -12.44
CA PRO A 223 21.89 9.13 -13.46
C PRO A 223 22.86 8.10 -12.87
N GLY A 224 22.58 6.82 -13.11
CA GLY A 224 23.37 5.70 -12.60
C GLY A 224 22.76 4.98 -11.40
N MET A 225 21.68 5.51 -10.80
CA MET A 225 20.92 4.83 -9.74
C MET A 225 19.84 3.90 -10.30
N ALA A 226 19.57 2.79 -9.63
CA ALA A 226 18.32 2.04 -9.76
C ALA A 226 17.18 2.75 -9.00
N GLU A 227 15.93 2.56 -9.44
CA GLU A 227 14.76 3.21 -8.83
C GLU A 227 14.61 2.87 -7.33
N GLU A 228 14.87 1.62 -6.95
CA GLU A 228 14.80 1.16 -5.56
C GLU A 228 15.85 1.81 -4.64
N GLU A 229 16.96 2.30 -5.19
CA GLU A 229 17.99 2.99 -4.42
C GLU A 229 17.56 4.40 -3.98
N THR A 230 16.43 4.90 -4.46
CA THR A 230 15.86 6.19 -4.02
C THR A 230 15.30 6.13 -2.60
N ARG A 231 15.22 4.93 -1.99
CA ARG A 231 14.63 4.70 -0.66
C ARG A 231 15.60 4.08 0.33
N PHE A 232 15.43 4.43 1.61
CA PHE A 232 16.19 3.89 2.75
C PHE A 232 17.72 3.87 2.56
N PHE A 233 18.26 4.83 1.79
CA PHE A 233 19.69 4.88 1.45
C PHE A 233 20.25 3.59 0.82
N GLY A 234 19.40 2.76 0.21
CA GLY A 234 19.77 1.44 -0.31
C GLY A 234 19.95 0.34 0.75
N LEU A 235 19.73 0.64 2.03
CA LEU A 235 19.90 -0.31 3.14
C LEU A 235 18.75 -1.32 3.25
N LYS A 236 17.54 -0.92 2.84
CA LYS A 236 16.34 -1.76 2.89
C LYS A 236 15.51 -1.57 1.63
N ARG A 237 15.06 -2.69 1.04
CA ARG A 237 14.38 -2.70 -0.27
C ARG A 237 12.87 -2.47 -0.16
N GLU A 238 12.23 -3.00 0.87
CA GLU A 238 10.78 -2.93 1.06
C GLU A 238 10.38 -2.20 2.33
N CYS A 239 9.19 -1.61 2.29
CA CYS A 239 8.54 -1.07 3.47
C CYS A 239 8.00 -2.23 4.31
N GLY A 240 8.33 -2.30 5.61
CA GLY A 240 7.93 -3.39 6.51
C GLY A 240 6.42 -3.68 6.59
N LEU A 241 5.57 -2.79 6.06
CA LEU A 241 4.14 -3.00 5.88
C LEU A 241 3.80 -4.21 5.00
N HIS A 242 4.56 -4.43 3.93
CA HIS A 242 4.26 -5.43 2.91
C HIS A 242 5.18 -6.65 2.97
N GLU A 243 6.12 -6.65 3.91
CA GLU A 243 6.91 -7.83 4.27
C GLU A 243 5.96 -8.86 4.92
N GLY A 244 6.02 -10.11 4.46
CA GLY A 244 5.22 -11.21 4.99
C GLY A 244 4.73 -12.19 3.96
#